data_AF-A0A964AJL3-F1
#
_entry.id   AF-A0A964AJL3-F1
#
_cell.length_a   1.000
_cell.length_b   1.000
_cell.length_c   1.000
_cell.angle_alpha   90.00
_cell.angle_beta   90.00
_cell.angle_gamma   90.00
#
_symmetry.space_group_name_H-M   'P 1'
#
loop_
_entity.id
_entity.type
_entity.pdbx_description
1 polymer ?
#
loop_
_entity_poly.entity_id
_entity_poly.type
_entity_poly.pdbx_seq_one_letter_code
_entity_poly.pdbx_strand_id
1 'polypeptide(L)'
;MPIVVRVVQESEGGWRVSVGRPDQCPTEARPDPAAVAALKRAWNQLQDFESTTMFPGQELERTRMEEEVGRALTAVLHADEALDAHVSRELRLAQAEDTRLVVAVGAADDTLGRLPWELFADAPDGDPIEGLDLGAVVRLAATPHHHTERGAPGIGLRILRWCPSPDVPACAERIAELDGLARQLSPIRCLDLPLRLEPSPDAEEGWVDVLHLILYGPDLTAQLDMLVRSYGLMEGESPQRSPLSRARLVVVDVCNGEHARQKLLEELGRRLVAAGASACLCPRRRVGGGAARSLSSGLYTALVNGKVPVEAVIEGRRGVRALQGNRPDSRWHNIVFTVGSTRVLEDGPLLHGNLWLPDGWPNPDGDAVGMLRRARELGNDHGYVGIEHLALAMDAFPSKGPASRRVRALVHMHRRELMERAEGLKLRFPRIDSDWTGTPRLRGYARMLMQGFSLEELWAVIIADDESPLHQFDAALGITEENEPALPEGWGEAAPTHLQVLGGPEDGRTLSLARPATVARWNQFGAQHADELLYMRTARYDASLSRSPMLGWGPDRVPTLQGPRDAGLIRWKMPSWVEDDVTDYGDSAPLVERVRPNTPARLRCGDILVLTPLTRLRAV
;
A
#
# COMPACT_ATOMS: atom_id res chain seq x y z
N MET A 1 -15.30 5.35 -14.06
CA MET A 1 -15.15 4.44 -15.23
C MET A 1 -14.49 5.18 -16.37
N PRO A 2 -13.71 4.52 -17.26
CA PRO A 2 -13.10 5.20 -18.39
C PRO A 2 -14.14 5.62 -19.43
N ILE A 3 -13.89 6.74 -20.11
CA ILE A 3 -14.56 7.09 -21.36
C ILE A 3 -13.71 6.60 -22.53
N VAL A 4 -14.36 6.21 -23.62
CA VAL A 4 -13.70 5.73 -24.84
C VAL A 4 -13.84 6.78 -25.93
N VAL A 5 -12.70 7.24 -26.47
CA VAL A 5 -12.64 8.12 -27.63
C VAL A 5 -12.15 7.28 -28.81
N ARG A 6 -13.02 6.97 -29.77
CA ARG A 6 -12.59 6.31 -31.02
C ARG A 6 -12.50 7.32 -32.15
N VAL A 7 -11.41 7.27 -32.89
CA VAL A 7 -11.15 8.19 -34.01
C VAL A 7 -10.84 7.38 -35.26
N VAL A 8 -11.60 7.67 -36.31
CA VAL A 8 -11.48 7.01 -37.62
C VAL A 8 -11.27 8.09 -38.67
N GLN A 9 -10.22 7.94 -39.49
CA GLN A 9 -10.05 8.77 -40.67
C GLN A 9 -11.05 8.35 -41.77
N GLU A 10 -11.83 9.29 -42.27
CA GLU A 10 -12.73 9.10 -43.40
C GLU A 10 -11.98 9.29 -44.74
N SER A 11 -12.52 8.77 -45.84
CA SER A 11 -11.88 8.79 -47.18
C SER A 11 -11.59 10.19 -47.72
N GLU A 12 -12.37 11.19 -47.31
CA GLU A 12 -12.20 12.60 -47.70
C GLU A 12 -11.18 13.34 -46.81
N GLY A 13 -10.49 12.63 -45.91
CA GLY A 13 -9.50 13.19 -45.00
C GLY A 13 -10.09 13.85 -43.74
N GLY A 14 -11.42 13.90 -43.63
CA GLY A 14 -12.14 14.23 -42.39
C GLY A 14 -12.05 13.11 -41.35
N TRP A 15 -12.50 13.38 -40.13
CA TRP A 15 -12.50 12.41 -39.03
C TRP A 15 -13.93 12.12 -38.61
N ARG A 16 -14.16 10.88 -38.17
CA ARG A 16 -15.32 10.51 -37.37
C ARG A 16 -14.84 10.18 -35.97
N VAL A 17 -15.42 10.86 -34.98
CA VAL A 17 -15.09 10.70 -33.58
C VAL A 17 -16.31 10.15 -32.86
N SER A 18 -16.10 9.18 -31.98
CA SER A 18 -17.13 8.66 -31.07
C SER A 18 -16.63 8.73 -29.64
N VAL A 19 -17.45 9.26 -28.73
CA VAL A 19 -17.13 9.41 -27.30
C VAL A 19 -18.22 8.81 -26.45
N GLY A 20 -17.88 7.89 -25.54
CA GLY A 20 -18.85 7.33 -24.60
C GLY A 20 -18.23 6.30 -23.66
N ARG A 21 -18.96 5.93 -22.62
CA ARG A 21 -18.56 4.81 -21.75
C ARG A 21 -18.74 3.47 -22.49
N PRO A 22 -17.96 2.42 -22.16
CA PRO A 22 -18.02 1.12 -22.85
C PRO A 22 -19.41 0.47 -22.89
N ASP A 23 -20.27 0.79 -21.91
CA ASP A 23 -21.62 0.26 -21.71
C ASP A 23 -22.74 1.19 -22.22
N GLN A 24 -22.38 2.32 -22.83
CA GLN A 24 -23.31 3.34 -23.31
C GLN A 24 -23.26 3.50 -24.83
N CYS A 25 -24.34 4.04 -25.41
CA CYS A 25 -24.31 4.46 -26.81
C CYS A 25 -23.37 5.67 -26.94
N PRO A 26 -22.31 5.59 -27.75
CA PRO A 26 -21.38 6.70 -27.87
C PRO A 26 -22.03 7.88 -28.60
N THR A 27 -21.65 9.09 -28.21
CA THR A 27 -21.92 10.30 -28.98
C THR A 27 -20.97 10.32 -30.17
N GLU A 28 -21.51 10.28 -31.38
CA GLU A 28 -20.74 10.34 -32.62
C GLU A 28 -20.84 11.72 -33.25
N ALA A 29 -19.72 12.24 -33.76
CA ALA A 29 -19.69 13.46 -34.53
C ALA A 29 -18.59 13.44 -35.60
N ARG A 30 -18.69 14.40 -36.52
CA ARG A 30 -17.67 14.72 -37.51
C ARG A 30 -17.10 16.09 -37.16
N PRO A 31 -15.90 16.16 -36.55
CA PRO A 31 -15.27 17.43 -36.23
C PRO A 31 -15.12 18.33 -37.45
N ASP A 32 -15.11 19.64 -37.21
CA ASP A 32 -14.90 20.65 -38.26
C ASP A 32 -13.63 20.32 -39.08
N PRO A 33 -13.74 20.15 -40.42
CA PRO A 33 -12.60 19.93 -41.29
C PRO A 33 -11.48 20.96 -41.12
N ALA A 34 -11.81 22.22 -40.78
CA ALA A 34 -10.82 23.26 -40.54
C ALA A 34 -10.00 22.98 -39.26
N ALA A 35 -10.63 22.49 -38.19
CA ALA A 35 -9.94 22.09 -36.97
C ALA A 35 -9.02 20.88 -37.21
N VAL A 36 -9.50 19.87 -37.95
CA VAL A 36 -8.68 18.70 -38.35
C VAL A 36 -7.48 19.14 -39.20
N ALA A 37 -7.67 20.08 -40.13
CA ALA A 37 -6.59 20.62 -40.94
C ALA A 37 -5.57 21.44 -40.12
N ALA A 38 -6.02 22.20 -39.11
CA ALA A 38 -5.13 22.91 -38.19
C ALA A 38 -4.26 21.94 -37.39
N LEU A 39 -4.85 20.88 -36.83
CA LEU A 39 -4.12 19.83 -36.13
C LEU A 39 -3.07 19.15 -37.04
N LYS A 40 -3.44 18.78 -38.26
CA LYS A 40 -2.50 18.19 -39.23
C LYS A 40 -1.33 19.13 -39.53
N ARG A 41 -1.58 20.43 -39.66
CA ARG A 41 -0.52 21.44 -39.88
C ARG A 41 0.42 21.54 -38.68
N ALA A 42 -0.11 21.69 -37.46
CA ALA A 42 0.70 21.75 -36.24
C ALA A 42 1.53 20.47 -36.06
N TRP A 43 0.92 19.30 -36.32
CA TRP A 43 1.61 18.02 -36.24
C TRP A 43 2.74 17.90 -37.28
N ASN A 44 2.48 18.26 -38.53
CA ASN A 44 3.51 18.23 -39.58
C ASN A 44 4.67 19.17 -39.25
N GLN A 45 4.39 20.39 -38.76
CA GLN A 45 5.43 21.32 -38.33
C GLN A 45 6.30 20.72 -37.22
N LEU A 46 5.70 20.07 -36.22
CA LEU A 46 6.43 19.39 -35.14
C LEU A 46 7.30 18.24 -35.69
N GLN A 47 6.78 17.47 -36.63
CA GLN A 47 7.55 16.40 -37.29
C GLN A 47 8.72 16.93 -38.13
N ASP A 48 8.51 18.02 -38.86
CA ASP A 48 9.57 18.68 -39.63
C ASP A 48 10.67 19.21 -38.70
N PHE A 49 10.29 19.80 -37.55
CA PHE A 49 11.24 20.28 -36.55
C PHE A 49 12.13 19.16 -35.99
N GLU A 50 11.57 17.98 -35.75
CA GLU A 50 12.30 16.82 -35.22
C GLU A 50 13.37 16.27 -36.15
N SER A 51 13.26 16.53 -37.46
CA SER A 51 14.26 16.12 -38.44
C SER A 51 15.57 16.92 -38.35
N THR A 52 15.58 17.99 -37.55
CA THR A 52 16.74 18.87 -37.36
C THR A 52 17.53 18.52 -36.09
N THR A 53 18.87 18.67 -36.12
CA THR A 53 19.70 18.53 -34.93
C THR A 53 19.35 19.62 -33.92
N MET A 54 18.87 19.25 -32.73
CA MET A 54 18.43 20.23 -31.73
C MET A 54 19.62 20.96 -31.08
N PHE A 55 19.61 22.28 -31.15
CA PHE A 55 20.54 23.20 -30.48
C PHE A 55 19.96 23.72 -29.14
N PRO A 56 20.81 24.20 -28.21
CA PRO A 56 20.32 24.88 -27.01
C PRO A 56 19.36 26.03 -27.36
N GLY A 57 18.16 26.03 -26.77
CA GLY A 57 17.10 27.03 -27.02
C GLY A 57 15.95 26.54 -27.91
N GLN A 58 16.20 25.60 -28.82
CA GLN A 58 15.17 24.96 -29.65
C GLN A 58 14.22 24.06 -28.86
N GLU A 59 14.62 23.69 -27.65
CA GLU A 59 13.82 22.86 -26.77
C GLU A 59 12.56 23.56 -26.26
N LEU A 60 12.63 24.88 -26.01
CA LEU A 60 11.46 25.68 -25.64
C LEU A 60 10.49 25.83 -26.82
N GLU A 61 11.03 26.02 -28.03
CA GLU A 61 10.24 26.07 -29.26
C GLU A 61 9.52 24.74 -29.50
N ARG A 62 10.23 23.63 -29.36
CA ARG A 62 9.61 22.29 -29.44
C ARG A 62 8.51 22.10 -28.40
N THR A 63 8.73 22.50 -27.14
CA THR A 63 7.69 22.43 -26.11
C THR A 63 6.44 23.23 -26.52
N ARG A 64 6.61 24.44 -27.07
CA ARG A 64 5.50 25.25 -27.59
C ARG A 64 4.76 24.57 -28.74
N MET A 65 5.49 23.93 -29.66
CA MET A 65 4.88 23.17 -30.77
C MET A 65 4.14 21.94 -30.26
N GLU A 66 4.67 21.24 -29.25
CA GLU A 66 3.98 20.12 -28.59
C GLU A 66 2.68 20.59 -27.92
N GLU A 67 2.72 21.72 -27.19
CA GLU A 67 1.52 22.36 -26.63
C GLU A 67 0.52 22.81 -27.70
N GLU A 68 0.98 23.34 -28.82
CA GLU A 68 0.12 23.73 -29.94
C GLU A 68 -0.58 22.51 -30.57
N VAL A 69 0.12 21.38 -30.71
CA VAL A 69 -0.50 20.11 -31.12
C VAL A 69 -1.53 19.65 -30.10
N GLY A 70 -1.26 19.75 -28.79
CA GLY A 70 -2.22 19.43 -27.73
C GLY A 70 -3.48 20.30 -27.76
N ARG A 71 -3.32 21.62 -27.92
CA ARG A 71 -4.44 22.56 -28.09
C ARG A 71 -5.24 22.27 -29.36
N ALA A 72 -4.57 22.05 -30.50
CA ALA A 72 -5.25 21.72 -31.75
C ALA A 72 -5.99 20.37 -31.68
N LEU A 73 -5.43 19.38 -30.97
CA LEU A 73 -6.07 18.09 -30.72
C LEU A 73 -7.36 18.26 -29.90
N THR A 74 -7.28 19.08 -28.84
CA THR A 74 -8.41 19.40 -27.98
C THR A 74 -9.48 20.17 -28.74
N ALA A 75 -9.09 21.17 -29.53
CA ALA A 75 -10.01 21.92 -30.39
C ALA A 75 -10.80 21.03 -31.36
N VAL A 76 -10.19 19.96 -31.90
CA VAL A 76 -10.91 18.98 -32.75
C VAL A 76 -12.02 18.27 -31.97
N LEU A 77 -11.78 17.88 -30.72
CA LEU A 77 -12.79 17.20 -29.90
C LEU A 77 -13.88 18.14 -29.38
N HIS A 78 -13.56 19.42 -29.18
CA HIS A 78 -14.50 20.45 -28.73
C HIS A 78 -15.17 21.23 -29.88
N ALA A 79 -14.82 20.97 -31.15
CA ALA A 79 -15.43 21.64 -32.31
C ALA A 79 -16.90 21.25 -32.52
N ASP A 80 -17.32 20.11 -31.97
CA ASP A 80 -18.71 19.65 -32.00
C ASP A 80 -19.36 19.81 -30.62
N GLU A 81 -20.52 20.47 -30.58
CA GLU A 81 -21.22 20.80 -29.33
C GLU A 81 -21.62 19.55 -28.53
N ALA A 82 -21.97 18.45 -29.21
CA ALA A 82 -22.37 17.22 -28.53
C ALA A 82 -21.17 16.49 -27.91
N LEU A 83 -20.02 16.48 -28.61
CA LEU A 83 -18.78 15.94 -28.06
C LEU A 83 -18.26 16.78 -26.88
N ASP A 84 -18.22 18.10 -27.02
CA ASP A 84 -17.82 19.02 -25.96
C ASP A 84 -18.69 18.84 -24.71
N ALA A 85 -20.01 18.85 -24.87
CA ALA A 85 -20.94 18.65 -23.77
C ALA A 85 -20.72 17.29 -23.08
N HIS A 86 -20.43 16.24 -23.85
CA HIS A 86 -20.15 14.91 -23.30
C HIS A 86 -18.85 14.90 -22.49
N VAL A 87 -17.73 15.34 -23.06
CA VAL A 87 -16.42 15.37 -22.39
C VAL A 87 -16.48 16.23 -21.13
N SER A 88 -17.03 17.44 -21.24
CA SER A 88 -17.19 18.39 -20.13
C SER A 88 -18.09 17.84 -19.02
N ARG A 89 -19.10 17.02 -19.35
CA ARG A 89 -19.92 16.33 -18.34
C ARG A 89 -19.11 15.27 -17.60
N GLU A 90 -18.39 14.41 -18.32
CA GLU A 90 -17.62 13.31 -17.72
C GLU A 90 -16.47 13.84 -16.85
N LEU A 91 -15.82 14.93 -17.25
CA LEU A 91 -14.81 15.60 -16.43
C LEU A 91 -15.40 16.14 -15.11
N ARG A 92 -16.55 16.82 -15.19
CA ARG A 92 -17.25 17.34 -13.99
C ARG A 92 -17.74 16.22 -13.07
N LEU A 93 -18.21 15.10 -13.63
CA LEU A 93 -18.61 13.93 -12.85
C LEU A 93 -17.41 13.34 -12.10
N ALA A 94 -16.27 13.16 -12.77
CA ALA A 94 -15.05 12.66 -12.14
C ALA A 94 -14.61 13.57 -10.97
N GLN A 95 -14.59 14.89 -11.19
CA GLN A 95 -14.28 15.88 -10.16
C GLN A 95 -15.26 15.83 -8.97
N ALA A 96 -16.57 15.70 -9.23
CA ALA A 96 -17.58 15.62 -8.17
C ALA A 96 -17.45 14.33 -7.33
N GLU A 97 -16.91 13.26 -7.91
CA GLU A 97 -16.65 11.98 -7.25
C GLU A 97 -15.25 11.91 -6.59
N ASP A 98 -14.46 12.98 -6.65
CA ASP A 98 -13.03 12.99 -6.24
C ASP A 98 -12.23 11.86 -6.92
N THR A 99 -12.52 11.63 -8.20
CA THR A 99 -11.84 10.65 -9.05
C THR A 99 -11.22 11.33 -10.27
N ARG A 100 -10.23 10.65 -10.88
CA ARG A 100 -9.61 11.10 -12.13
C ARG A 100 -10.35 10.54 -13.33
N LEU A 101 -10.61 11.38 -14.34
CA LEU A 101 -11.17 10.92 -15.61
C LEU A 101 -10.13 10.09 -16.38
N VAL A 102 -10.48 8.88 -16.81
CA VAL A 102 -9.63 8.08 -17.70
C VAL A 102 -10.17 8.14 -19.11
N VAL A 103 -9.39 8.67 -20.05
CA VAL A 103 -9.71 8.80 -21.48
C VAL A 103 -8.98 7.71 -22.26
N ALA A 104 -9.72 6.71 -22.73
CA ALA A 104 -9.19 5.58 -23.49
C ALA A 104 -9.33 5.81 -24.99
N VAL A 105 -8.22 6.10 -25.68
CA VAL A 105 -8.20 6.48 -27.09
C VAL A 105 -7.97 5.27 -28.00
N GLY A 106 -8.95 4.95 -28.84
CA GLY A 106 -8.84 3.95 -29.91
C GLY A 106 -8.70 4.60 -31.28
N ALA A 107 -7.49 4.63 -31.82
CA ALA A 107 -7.22 5.14 -33.18
C ALA A 107 -7.28 3.99 -34.20
N ALA A 108 -8.06 4.17 -35.28
CA ALA A 108 -8.25 3.13 -36.29
C ALA A 108 -7.06 2.95 -37.23
N ASP A 109 -6.26 3.99 -37.43
CA ASP A 109 -5.07 3.96 -38.30
C ASP A 109 -3.80 4.40 -37.57
N ASP A 110 -2.66 4.08 -38.19
CA ASP A 110 -1.32 4.36 -37.63
C ASP A 110 -1.02 5.85 -37.48
N THR A 111 -1.57 6.70 -38.36
CA THR A 111 -1.33 8.14 -38.33
C THR A 111 -1.96 8.76 -37.09
N LEU A 112 -3.24 8.47 -36.86
CA LEU A 112 -3.97 8.87 -35.66
C LEU A 112 -3.35 8.27 -34.40
N GLY A 113 -2.89 7.02 -34.51
CA GLY A 113 -2.19 6.31 -33.45
C GLY A 113 -0.85 6.93 -33.04
N ARG A 114 -0.28 7.86 -33.83
CA ARG A 114 0.97 8.55 -33.51
C ARG A 114 0.81 9.90 -32.83
N LEU A 115 -0.38 10.50 -32.86
CA LEU A 115 -0.63 11.80 -32.22
C LEU A 115 -0.34 11.75 -30.71
N PRO A 116 0.13 12.85 -30.08
CA PRO A 116 0.43 12.90 -28.65
C PRO A 116 -0.85 13.08 -27.82
N TRP A 117 -1.71 12.06 -27.81
CA TRP A 117 -3.01 12.10 -27.10
C TRP A 117 -2.90 12.44 -25.61
N GLU A 118 -1.75 12.16 -25.00
CA GLU A 118 -1.45 12.51 -23.61
C GLU A 118 -1.45 14.03 -23.36
N LEU A 119 -1.34 14.86 -24.41
CA LEU A 119 -1.46 16.33 -24.34
C LEU A 119 -2.89 16.84 -24.49
N PHE A 120 -3.90 15.95 -24.43
CA PHE A 120 -5.31 16.33 -24.41
C PHE A 120 -5.62 17.22 -23.19
N ALA A 121 -6.23 18.38 -23.44
CA ALA A 121 -6.53 19.41 -22.46
C ALA A 121 -8.00 19.41 -22.05
N ASP A 122 -8.31 20.09 -20.95
CA ASP A 122 -9.68 20.25 -20.43
C ASP A 122 -10.52 21.22 -21.28
N ALA A 123 -9.86 22.14 -21.99
CA ALA A 123 -10.46 23.09 -22.92
C ALA A 123 -9.49 23.40 -24.08
N PRO A 124 -9.96 23.99 -25.21
CA PRO A 124 -9.10 24.30 -26.36
C PRO A 124 -7.87 25.17 -26.04
N ASP A 125 -8.00 26.10 -25.10
CA ASP A 125 -6.93 26.97 -24.60
C ASP A 125 -6.41 26.57 -23.21
N GLY A 126 -6.85 25.40 -22.71
CA GLY A 126 -6.53 24.89 -21.38
C GLY A 126 -5.21 24.13 -21.30
N ASP A 127 -4.91 23.65 -20.10
CA ASP A 127 -3.75 22.82 -19.83
C ASP A 127 -4.10 21.32 -20.00
N PRO A 128 -3.12 20.45 -20.32
CA PRO A 128 -3.35 19.01 -20.38
C PRO A 128 -4.03 18.46 -19.11
N ILE A 129 -5.01 17.56 -19.26
CA ILE A 129 -5.79 17.04 -18.12
C ILE A 129 -4.93 16.31 -17.09
N GLU A 130 -3.87 15.59 -17.51
CA GLU A 130 -2.91 14.97 -16.58
C GLU A 130 -2.05 16.04 -15.89
N GLY A 131 -1.83 17.15 -16.59
CA GLY A 131 -1.09 18.30 -16.11
C GLY A 131 -1.72 18.91 -14.86
N LEU A 132 -3.05 19.00 -14.89
CA LEU A 132 -3.92 19.52 -13.84
C LEU A 132 -4.37 18.47 -12.81
N ASP A 133 -3.87 17.24 -12.92
CA ASP A 133 -4.31 16.08 -12.10
C ASP A 133 -5.81 15.76 -12.20
N LEU A 134 -6.46 16.15 -13.30
CA LEU A 134 -7.89 15.92 -13.54
C LEU A 134 -8.18 14.56 -14.18
N GLY A 135 -7.17 13.96 -14.84
CA GLY A 135 -7.37 12.73 -15.59
C GLY A 135 -6.09 12.07 -16.08
N ALA A 136 -6.28 11.01 -16.87
CA ALA A 136 -5.24 10.29 -17.59
C ALA A 136 -5.72 9.87 -18.97
N VAL A 137 -4.80 9.85 -19.92
CA VAL A 137 -4.99 9.34 -21.27
C VAL A 137 -4.26 8.02 -21.43
N VAL A 138 -5.00 7.03 -21.94
CA VAL A 138 -4.50 5.69 -22.25
C VAL A 138 -4.86 5.34 -23.68
N ARG A 139 -4.05 4.50 -24.33
CA ARG A 139 -4.27 4.07 -25.72
C ARG A 139 -4.89 2.69 -25.75
N LEU A 140 -5.92 2.51 -26.55
CA LEU A 140 -6.55 1.22 -26.81
C LEU A 140 -5.91 0.60 -28.04
N ALA A 141 -5.34 -0.59 -27.88
CA ALA A 141 -4.86 -1.41 -28.98
C ALA A 141 -5.80 -2.60 -29.20
N ALA A 142 -5.97 -3.00 -30.46
CA ALA A 142 -6.67 -4.24 -30.77
C ALA A 142 -5.88 -5.42 -30.20
N THR A 143 -6.56 -6.30 -29.47
CA THR A 143 -6.02 -7.55 -28.95
C THR A 143 -6.80 -8.71 -29.58
N PRO A 144 -6.12 -9.73 -30.11
CA PRO A 144 -6.77 -10.95 -30.59
C PRO A 144 -7.36 -11.80 -29.46
N HIS A 145 -7.02 -11.51 -28.20
CA HIS A 145 -7.40 -12.32 -27.05
C HIS A 145 -8.30 -11.56 -26.07
N HIS A 146 -9.33 -12.25 -25.58
CA HIS A 146 -10.09 -11.78 -24.43
C HIS A 146 -9.21 -11.92 -23.18
N HIS A 147 -9.04 -10.81 -22.46
CA HIS A 147 -8.25 -10.79 -21.23
C HIS A 147 -8.75 -11.81 -20.23
N THR A 148 -7.78 -12.38 -19.52
CA THR A 148 -7.96 -13.26 -18.38
C THR A 148 -8.77 -12.59 -17.28
N GLU A 149 -9.39 -13.42 -16.45
CA GLU A 149 -10.21 -13.00 -15.31
C GLU A 149 -9.49 -12.00 -14.41
N ARG A 150 -10.27 -11.12 -13.78
CA ARG A 150 -9.78 -10.17 -12.78
C ARG A 150 -9.00 -10.94 -11.71
N GLY A 151 -7.68 -10.72 -11.67
CA GLY A 151 -6.86 -11.22 -10.57
C GLY A 151 -7.19 -10.48 -9.27
N ALA A 152 -7.29 -11.20 -8.16
CA ALA A 152 -7.33 -10.57 -6.85
C ALA A 152 -6.04 -9.75 -6.62
N PRO A 153 -6.10 -8.62 -5.90
CA PRO A 153 -4.91 -7.88 -5.53
C PRO A 153 -3.90 -8.75 -4.78
N GLY A 154 -2.62 -8.54 -5.03
CA GLY A 154 -1.53 -9.26 -4.38
C GLY A 154 -1.20 -8.75 -2.99
N ILE A 155 -0.54 -9.60 -2.21
CA ILE A 155 0.23 -9.24 -1.02
C ILE A 155 1.57 -8.60 -1.38
N GLY A 156 2.14 -8.91 -2.54
CA GLY A 156 3.38 -8.29 -3.02
C GLY A 156 3.58 -8.34 -4.52
N LEU A 157 4.61 -7.62 -4.98
CA LEU A 157 4.89 -7.41 -6.39
C LEU A 157 6.15 -8.17 -6.80
N ARG A 158 6.05 -9.03 -7.82
CA ARG A 158 7.23 -9.61 -8.48
C ARG A 158 7.50 -8.85 -9.77
N ILE A 159 8.63 -8.18 -9.83
CA ILE A 159 9.16 -7.62 -11.07
C ILE A 159 9.92 -8.73 -11.78
N LEU A 160 9.29 -9.32 -12.79
CA LEU A 160 9.93 -10.24 -13.70
C LEU A 160 10.76 -9.40 -14.67
N ARG A 161 12.08 -9.39 -14.51
CA ARG A 161 13.00 -8.59 -15.32
C ARG A 161 13.48 -9.40 -16.51
N TRP A 162 13.40 -8.83 -17.70
CA TRP A 162 13.97 -9.43 -18.90
C TRP A 162 14.93 -8.44 -19.57
N CYS A 163 16.20 -8.82 -19.63
CA CYS A 163 17.25 -8.03 -20.29
C CYS A 163 18.14 -8.95 -21.13
N PRO A 164 18.06 -8.89 -22.47
CA PRO A 164 18.87 -9.73 -23.36
C PRO A 164 20.31 -9.26 -23.52
N SER A 165 20.66 -8.10 -22.96
CA SER A 165 22.00 -7.51 -23.08
C SER A 165 22.47 -6.97 -21.72
N PRO A 166 22.53 -7.80 -20.66
CA PRO A 166 22.85 -7.34 -19.31
C PRO A 166 24.27 -6.79 -19.20
N ASP A 167 25.19 -7.21 -20.08
CA ASP A 167 26.59 -6.78 -20.08
C ASP A 167 26.79 -5.39 -20.73
N VAL A 168 25.77 -4.84 -21.40
CA VAL A 168 25.83 -3.49 -21.94
C VAL A 168 25.75 -2.49 -20.77
N PRO A 169 26.72 -1.55 -20.61
CA PRO A 169 26.78 -0.69 -19.43
C PRO A 169 25.48 0.05 -19.10
N ALA A 170 24.78 0.57 -20.10
CA ALA A 170 23.50 1.26 -19.92
C ALA A 170 22.38 0.33 -19.43
N CYS A 171 22.37 -0.94 -19.86
CA CYS A 171 21.43 -1.94 -19.38
C CYS A 171 21.80 -2.39 -17.95
N ALA A 172 23.09 -2.60 -17.68
CA ALA A 172 23.61 -2.97 -16.37
C ALA A 172 23.30 -1.91 -15.30
N GLU A 173 23.49 -0.63 -15.62
CA GLU A 173 23.11 0.49 -14.74
C GLU A 173 21.62 0.44 -14.44
N ARG A 174 20.79 0.21 -15.45
CA ARG A 174 19.34 0.16 -15.29
C ARG A 174 18.86 -1.04 -14.46
N ILE A 175 19.48 -2.20 -14.64
CA ILE A 175 19.32 -3.40 -13.81
C ILE A 175 19.61 -3.06 -12.34
N ALA A 176 20.76 -2.45 -12.07
CA ALA A 176 21.19 -2.10 -10.72
C ALA A 176 20.27 -1.07 -10.05
N GLU A 177 19.76 -0.10 -10.80
CA GLU A 177 18.77 0.87 -10.32
C GLU A 177 17.45 0.20 -9.94
N LEU A 178 16.95 -0.72 -10.78
CA LEU A 178 15.71 -1.44 -10.52
C LEU A 178 15.85 -2.34 -9.29
N ASP A 179 16.99 -3.00 -9.11
CA ASP A 179 17.30 -3.77 -7.89
C ASP A 179 17.40 -2.88 -6.65
N GLY A 180 18.00 -1.69 -6.79
CA GLY A 180 18.04 -0.68 -5.74
C GLY A 180 16.64 -0.26 -5.31
N LEU A 181 15.76 -0.02 -6.28
CA LEU A 181 14.37 0.36 -6.04
C LEU A 181 13.58 -0.77 -5.36
N ALA A 182 13.72 -2.02 -5.83
CA ALA A 182 13.04 -3.16 -5.22
C ALA A 182 13.50 -3.43 -3.78
N ARG A 183 14.78 -3.17 -3.45
CA ARG A 183 15.27 -3.25 -2.05
C ARG A 183 14.69 -2.15 -1.16
N GLN A 184 14.43 -0.96 -1.71
CA GLN A 184 13.85 0.17 -0.97
C GLN A 184 12.34 0.02 -0.77
N LEU A 185 11.65 -0.53 -1.77
CA LEU A 185 10.21 -0.70 -1.78
C LEU A 185 9.85 -2.13 -1.38
N SER A 186 9.38 -2.32 -0.15
CA SER A 186 8.75 -3.58 0.23
C SER A 186 7.25 -3.51 -0.02
N PRO A 187 6.58 -4.59 -0.49
CA PRO A 187 7.09 -5.94 -0.74
C PRO A 187 7.34 -6.21 -2.23
N ILE A 188 8.41 -5.66 -2.80
CA ILE A 188 8.84 -5.95 -4.16
C ILE A 188 9.94 -7.01 -4.17
N ARG A 189 9.87 -7.96 -5.12
CA ARG A 189 10.97 -8.85 -5.49
C ARG A 189 11.32 -8.66 -6.96
N CYS A 190 12.61 -8.57 -7.29
CA CYS A 190 13.08 -8.66 -8.68
C CYS A 190 13.53 -10.08 -8.98
N LEU A 191 13.06 -10.65 -10.08
CA LEU A 191 13.44 -11.97 -10.56
C LEU A 191 13.87 -11.88 -12.03
N ASP A 192 15.05 -12.40 -12.36
CA ASP A 192 15.50 -12.45 -13.75
C ASP A 192 14.79 -13.57 -14.51
N LEU A 193 14.22 -13.23 -15.66
CA LEU A 193 13.70 -14.21 -16.60
C LEU A 193 14.81 -14.69 -17.54
N PRO A 194 14.90 -16.00 -17.79
CA PRO A 194 15.86 -16.53 -18.74
C PRO A 194 15.58 -16.01 -20.16
N LEU A 195 16.59 -16.07 -21.04
CA LEU A 195 16.42 -15.66 -22.44
C LEU A 195 15.68 -16.70 -23.28
N ARG A 196 15.60 -17.94 -22.80
CA ARG A 196 14.92 -19.05 -23.45
C ARG A 196 13.74 -19.50 -22.59
N LEU A 197 12.75 -20.10 -23.25
CA LEU A 197 11.57 -20.75 -22.67
C LEU A 197 11.97 -21.86 -21.71
N GLU A 198 12.37 -21.48 -20.50
CA GLU A 198 12.22 -22.32 -19.32
C GLU A 198 10.82 -22.07 -18.76
N PRO A 199 10.22 -23.03 -18.03
CA PRO A 199 8.97 -22.77 -17.35
C PRO A 199 9.13 -21.48 -16.54
N SER A 200 8.27 -20.50 -16.83
CA SER A 200 8.20 -19.27 -16.05
C SER A 200 8.12 -19.64 -14.57
N PRO A 201 8.81 -18.93 -13.66
CA PRO A 201 8.68 -19.20 -12.24
C PRO A 201 7.19 -19.29 -11.90
N ASP A 202 6.79 -20.37 -11.22
CA ASP A 202 5.40 -20.66 -10.95
C ASP A 202 4.73 -19.43 -10.33
N ALA A 203 3.44 -19.25 -10.63
CA ALA A 203 2.65 -18.22 -9.98
C ALA A 203 2.73 -18.47 -8.46
N GLU A 204 3.32 -17.53 -7.73
CA GLU A 204 3.38 -17.61 -6.27
C GLU A 204 2.06 -17.06 -5.76
N GLU A 205 1.36 -17.85 -4.96
CA GLU A 205 0.06 -17.46 -4.42
C GLU A 205 0.17 -16.13 -3.66
N GLY A 206 -0.75 -15.21 -3.96
CA GLY A 206 -0.75 -13.86 -3.40
C GLY A 206 0.26 -12.89 -4.02
N TRP A 207 1.11 -13.26 -4.98
CA TRP A 207 1.99 -12.32 -5.65
C TRP A 207 1.45 -11.89 -7.02
N VAL A 208 1.66 -10.61 -7.36
CA VAL A 208 1.29 -10.05 -8.66
C VAL A 208 2.53 -9.77 -9.49
N ASP A 209 2.49 -10.19 -10.75
CA ASP A 209 3.61 -10.04 -11.67
C ASP A 209 3.53 -8.75 -12.50
N VAL A 210 4.65 -8.04 -12.55
CA VAL A 210 4.94 -6.97 -13.51
C VAL A 210 6.14 -7.39 -14.33
N LEU A 211 6.02 -7.40 -15.65
CA LEU A 211 7.13 -7.72 -16.55
C LEU A 211 7.87 -6.42 -16.90
N HIS A 212 9.14 -6.31 -16.50
CA HIS A 212 9.97 -5.15 -16.82
C HIS A 212 11.00 -5.55 -17.88
N LEU A 213 10.86 -4.99 -19.08
CA LEU A 213 11.73 -5.21 -20.22
C LEU A 213 12.79 -4.11 -20.29
N ILE A 214 14.07 -4.49 -20.24
CA ILE A 214 15.20 -3.56 -20.41
C ILE A 214 15.86 -3.90 -21.74
N LEU A 215 15.59 -3.07 -22.74
CA LEU A 215 15.95 -3.30 -24.14
C LEU A 215 17.08 -2.36 -24.58
N TYR A 216 17.94 -2.81 -25.49
CA TYR A 216 19.01 -1.99 -26.05
C TYR A 216 18.61 -1.43 -27.41
N GLY A 217 18.64 -0.10 -27.56
CA GLY A 217 18.16 0.62 -28.74
C GLY A 217 18.71 0.11 -30.07
N PRO A 218 20.04 -0.07 -30.22
CA PRO A 218 20.64 -0.62 -31.45
C PRO A 218 20.10 -1.99 -31.87
N ASP A 219 19.74 -2.84 -30.91
CA ASP A 219 19.31 -4.23 -31.15
C ASP A 219 17.79 -4.42 -30.93
N LEU A 220 17.04 -3.34 -30.72
CA LEU A 220 15.66 -3.36 -30.27
C LEU A 220 14.74 -4.25 -31.13
N THR A 221 14.96 -4.25 -32.45
CA THR A 221 14.17 -5.09 -33.38
C THR A 221 14.37 -6.58 -33.10
N ALA A 222 15.63 -7.02 -33.04
CA ALA A 222 15.97 -8.42 -32.81
C ALA A 222 15.53 -8.88 -31.41
N GLN A 223 15.68 -8.02 -30.41
CA GLN A 223 15.27 -8.30 -29.03
C GLN A 223 13.75 -8.44 -28.93
N LEU A 224 12.97 -7.54 -29.54
CA LEU A 224 11.52 -7.64 -29.53
C LEU A 224 11.03 -8.88 -30.27
N ASP A 225 11.63 -9.21 -31.43
CA ASP A 225 11.27 -10.41 -32.17
C ASP A 225 11.62 -11.68 -31.37
N MET A 226 12.72 -11.68 -30.62
CA MET A 226 13.08 -12.77 -29.70
C MET A 226 12.07 -12.88 -28.55
N LEU A 227 11.67 -11.76 -27.94
CA LEU A 227 10.67 -11.73 -26.88
C LEU A 227 9.33 -12.27 -27.37
N VAL A 228 8.82 -11.79 -28.52
CA VAL A 228 7.53 -12.23 -29.06
C VAL A 228 7.56 -13.71 -29.45
N ARG A 229 8.70 -14.24 -29.96
CA ARG A 229 8.83 -15.68 -30.23
C ARG A 229 8.93 -16.53 -28.96
N SER A 230 9.55 -16.00 -27.91
CA SER A 230 9.80 -16.75 -26.67
C SER A 230 8.64 -16.65 -25.69
N TYR A 231 7.92 -15.54 -25.68
CA TYR A 231 6.92 -15.22 -24.68
C TYR A 231 5.66 -14.61 -25.28
N GLY A 232 5.53 -14.51 -26.60
CA GLY A 232 4.25 -14.19 -27.22
C GLY A 232 3.30 -15.38 -27.13
N LEU A 233 2.00 -15.10 -27.26
CA LEU A 233 1.00 -16.14 -27.41
C LEU A 233 1.15 -16.80 -28.78
N MET A 234 1.53 -18.07 -28.80
CA MET A 234 1.46 -18.89 -30.00
C MET A 234 0.02 -19.36 -30.23
N GLU A 235 -0.38 -19.55 -31.49
CA GLU A 235 -1.70 -20.08 -31.81
C GLU A 235 -1.96 -21.40 -31.08
N GLY A 236 -3.04 -21.45 -30.28
CA GLY A 236 -3.45 -22.63 -29.52
C GLY A 236 -2.82 -22.79 -28.13
N GLU A 237 -1.88 -21.92 -27.72
CA GLU A 237 -1.35 -21.95 -26.36
C GLU A 237 -2.31 -21.31 -25.34
N SER A 238 -2.32 -21.86 -24.13
CA SER A 238 -3.07 -21.25 -23.03
C SER A 238 -2.39 -19.93 -22.62
N PRO A 239 -3.12 -18.80 -22.61
CA PRO A 239 -2.55 -17.51 -22.22
C PRO A 239 -2.06 -17.46 -20.77
N GLN A 240 -2.31 -18.48 -19.96
CA GLN A 240 -1.83 -18.52 -18.57
C GLN A 240 -0.35 -18.91 -18.45
N ARG A 241 0.32 -19.37 -19.51
CA ARG A 241 1.70 -19.86 -19.45
C ARG A 241 2.78 -18.84 -19.81
N SER A 242 2.46 -17.83 -20.60
CA SER A 242 3.44 -16.82 -20.97
C SER A 242 3.60 -15.76 -19.85
N PRO A 243 4.83 -15.36 -19.50
CA PRO A 243 5.08 -14.20 -18.64
C PRO A 243 4.43 -12.91 -19.15
N LEU A 244 4.32 -12.73 -20.47
CA LEU A 244 3.79 -11.53 -21.10
C LEU A 244 2.28 -11.39 -20.84
N SER A 245 1.53 -12.48 -20.97
CA SER A 245 0.09 -12.51 -20.74
C SER A 245 -0.29 -12.68 -19.27
N ARG A 246 0.60 -13.27 -18.45
CA ARG A 246 0.43 -13.38 -17.00
C ARG A 246 0.67 -12.04 -16.29
N ALA A 247 1.61 -11.24 -16.77
CA ALA A 247 1.91 -9.95 -16.19
C ALA A 247 0.70 -9.00 -16.27
N ARG A 248 0.38 -8.36 -15.13
CA ARG A 248 -0.71 -7.39 -15.03
C ARG A 248 -0.33 -6.05 -15.68
N LEU A 249 0.97 -5.80 -15.77
CA LEU A 249 1.56 -4.64 -16.42
C LEU A 249 2.90 -5.03 -17.04
N VAL A 250 3.14 -4.60 -18.27
CA VAL A 250 4.46 -4.63 -18.91
C VAL A 250 5.03 -3.23 -18.88
N VAL A 251 6.27 -3.09 -18.41
CA VAL A 251 7.02 -1.83 -18.40
C VAL A 251 8.22 -2.00 -19.32
N VAL A 252 8.45 -1.04 -20.23
CA VAL A 252 9.53 -1.11 -21.21
C VAL A 252 10.46 0.08 -21.04
N ASP A 253 11.73 -0.21 -20.79
CA ASP A 253 12.81 0.76 -20.84
C ASP A 253 13.70 0.45 -22.06
N VAL A 254 14.02 1.48 -22.84
CA VAL A 254 14.89 1.36 -24.02
C VAL A 254 16.18 2.17 -23.79
N CYS A 255 17.22 1.47 -23.34
CA CYS A 255 18.56 2.03 -23.16
C CYS A 255 19.15 2.47 -24.51
N ASN A 256 19.80 3.62 -24.55
CA ASN A 256 20.34 4.22 -25.79
C ASN A 256 19.28 4.32 -26.91
N GLY A 257 18.05 4.68 -26.55
CA GLY A 257 16.91 4.77 -27.46
C GLY A 257 17.11 5.73 -28.65
N GLU A 258 18.09 6.64 -28.61
CA GLU A 258 18.48 7.45 -29.78
C GLU A 258 18.96 6.64 -30.99
N HIS A 259 19.41 5.40 -30.78
CA HIS A 259 19.82 4.50 -31.85
C HIS A 259 18.68 3.57 -32.32
N ALA A 260 17.54 3.59 -31.63
CA ALA A 260 16.37 2.83 -32.04
C ALA A 260 15.66 3.50 -33.22
N ARG A 261 15.05 2.69 -34.08
CA ARG A 261 14.18 3.22 -35.15
C ARG A 261 12.94 3.85 -34.50
N GLN A 262 12.69 5.13 -34.75
CA GLN A 262 11.57 5.88 -34.18
C GLN A 262 10.21 5.19 -34.41
N LYS A 263 9.96 4.70 -35.62
CA LYS A 263 8.74 3.94 -35.95
C LYS A 263 8.54 2.72 -35.04
N LEU A 264 9.62 2.05 -34.65
CA LEU A 264 9.53 0.88 -33.77
C LEU A 264 9.12 1.29 -32.35
N LEU A 265 9.68 2.39 -31.81
CA LEU A 265 9.29 2.94 -30.51
C LEU A 265 7.79 3.29 -30.46
N GLU A 266 7.28 3.90 -31.53
CA GLU A 266 5.86 4.25 -31.67
C GLU A 266 4.93 3.02 -31.69
N GLU A 267 5.44 1.87 -32.10
CA GLU A 267 4.67 0.63 -32.24
C GLU A 267 4.83 -0.32 -31.05
N LEU A 268 5.78 -0.08 -30.13
CA LEU A 268 6.12 -1.00 -29.03
C LEU A 268 4.90 -1.45 -28.22
N GLY A 269 4.12 -0.51 -27.68
CA GLY A 269 2.96 -0.80 -26.84
C GLY A 269 1.91 -1.64 -27.57
N ARG A 270 1.61 -1.30 -28.84
CA ARG A 270 0.66 -2.04 -29.67
C ARG A 270 1.18 -3.45 -29.98
N ARG A 271 2.47 -3.60 -30.31
CA ARG A 271 3.07 -4.92 -30.59
C ARG A 271 3.07 -5.83 -29.37
N LEU A 272 3.36 -5.31 -28.18
CA LEU A 272 3.36 -6.09 -26.94
C LEU A 272 1.95 -6.49 -26.52
N VAL A 273 0.97 -5.58 -26.63
CA VAL A 273 -0.44 -5.91 -26.40
C VAL A 273 -0.94 -6.96 -27.40
N ALA A 274 -0.60 -6.81 -28.69
CA ALA A 274 -0.95 -7.79 -29.72
C ALA A 274 -0.27 -9.16 -29.47
N ALA A 275 0.91 -9.18 -28.85
CA ALA A 275 1.62 -10.40 -28.46
C ALA A 275 1.08 -11.06 -27.18
N GLY A 276 0.13 -10.42 -26.48
CA GLY A 276 -0.56 -11.01 -25.32
C GLY A 276 -0.52 -10.17 -24.04
N ALA A 277 0.19 -9.04 -24.01
CA ALA A 277 0.20 -8.17 -22.83
C ALA A 277 -1.18 -7.55 -22.57
N SER A 278 -1.61 -7.53 -21.29
CA SER A 278 -2.86 -6.87 -20.91
C SER A 278 -2.75 -5.34 -21.02
N ALA A 279 -1.62 -4.83 -20.52
CA ALA A 279 -1.27 -3.42 -20.51
C ALA A 279 0.25 -3.25 -20.64
N CYS A 280 0.66 -2.19 -21.33
CA CYS A 280 2.06 -1.88 -21.61
C CYS A 280 2.34 -0.39 -21.43
N LEU A 281 3.29 -0.06 -20.58
CA LEU A 281 3.87 1.26 -20.42
C LEU A 281 5.22 1.30 -21.15
N CYS A 282 5.34 2.12 -22.18
CA CYS A 282 6.55 2.16 -22.99
C CYS A 282 6.88 3.56 -23.52
N PRO A 283 8.15 3.85 -23.82
CA PRO A 283 8.55 5.04 -24.54
C PRO A 283 8.05 5.01 -26.00
N ARG A 284 7.34 6.05 -26.42
CA ARG A 284 7.04 6.36 -27.84
C ARG A 284 8.25 7.00 -28.54
N ARG A 285 9.14 7.62 -27.76
CA ARG A 285 10.35 8.33 -28.21
C ARG A 285 11.48 8.07 -27.24
N ARG A 286 12.68 8.54 -27.57
CA ARG A 286 13.82 8.53 -26.66
C ARG A 286 13.45 9.09 -25.28
N VAL A 287 13.81 8.35 -24.24
CA VAL A 287 13.73 8.75 -22.83
C VAL A 287 15.13 8.55 -22.23
N GLY A 288 15.73 9.60 -21.68
CA GLY A 288 17.02 9.50 -21.01
C GLY A 288 16.95 8.70 -19.70
N GLY A 289 18.10 8.20 -19.24
CA GLY A 289 18.17 7.34 -18.05
C GLY A 289 17.58 7.97 -16.78
N GLY A 290 17.78 9.29 -16.58
CA GLY A 290 17.19 10.01 -15.46
C GLY A 290 15.66 10.00 -15.48
N ALA A 291 15.05 10.14 -16.65
CA ALA A 291 13.60 10.07 -16.81
C ALA A 291 13.07 8.65 -16.64
N ALA A 292 13.74 7.62 -17.17
CA ALA A 292 13.38 6.23 -16.93
C ALA A 292 13.43 5.88 -15.42
N ARG A 293 14.45 6.38 -14.71
CA ARG A 293 14.58 6.24 -13.25
C ARG A 293 13.43 6.91 -12.50
N SER A 294 13.13 8.17 -12.80
CA SER A 294 12.00 8.88 -12.19
C SER A 294 10.66 8.23 -12.49
N LEU A 295 10.45 7.76 -13.73
CA LEU A 295 9.25 7.02 -14.14
C LEU A 295 9.06 5.78 -13.27
N SER A 296 10.09 4.93 -13.18
CA SER A 296 9.99 3.68 -12.41
C SER A 296 9.85 3.93 -10.92
N SER A 297 10.56 4.90 -10.37
CA SER A 297 10.43 5.26 -8.95
C SER A 297 9.00 5.69 -8.61
N GLY A 298 8.40 6.60 -9.38
CA GLY A 298 7.02 7.03 -9.18
C GLY A 298 6.02 5.89 -9.39
N LEU A 299 6.18 5.12 -10.47
CA LEU A 299 5.32 3.99 -10.82
C LEU A 299 5.30 2.91 -9.72
N TYR A 300 6.46 2.37 -9.34
CA TYR A 300 6.51 1.25 -8.40
C TYR A 300 6.15 1.68 -6.98
N THR A 301 6.49 2.91 -6.57
CA THR A 301 6.03 3.46 -5.28
C THR A 301 4.51 3.54 -5.23
N ALA A 302 3.87 4.04 -6.30
CA ALA A 302 2.43 4.12 -6.38
C ALA A 302 1.76 2.73 -6.38
N LEU A 303 2.30 1.76 -7.12
CA LEU A 303 1.80 0.39 -7.14
C LEU A 303 1.87 -0.26 -5.75
N VAL A 304 2.99 -0.09 -5.03
CA VAL A 304 3.17 -0.59 -3.65
C VAL A 304 2.18 0.04 -2.67
N ASN A 305 1.86 1.32 -2.86
CA ASN A 305 0.84 2.01 -2.08
C ASN A 305 -0.61 1.63 -2.48
N GLY A 306 -0.76 0.65 -3.39
CA GLY A 306 -2.04 0.15 -3.89
C GLY A 306 -2.81 1.15 -4.71
N LYS A 307 -2.11 1.98 -5.49
CA LYS A 307 -2.72 2.72 -6.60
C LYS A 307 -3.05 1.74 -7.73
N VAL A 308 -4.13 2.02 -8.45
CA VAL A 308 -4.45 1.28 -9.68
C VAL A 308 -3.39 1.55 -10.77
N PRO A 309 -3.20 0.66 -11.75
CA PRO A 309 -2.15 0.84 -12.77
C PRO A 309 -2.15 2.21 -13.44
N VAL A 310 -3.32 2.75 -13.79
CA VAL A 310 -3.43 4.07 -14.43
C VAL A 310 -2.95 5.20 -13.54
N GLU A 311 -3.28 5.17 -12.25
CA GLU A 311 -2.79 6.17 -11.28
C GLU A 311 -1.29 6.05 -11.06
N ALA A 312 -0.77 4.82 -11.02
CA ALA A 312 0.66 4.60 -10.89
C ALA A 312 1.45 5.13 -12.11
N VAL A 313 0.88 5.01 -13.32
CA VAL A 313 1.42 5.63 -14.53
C VAL A 313 1.46 7.16 -14.41
N ILE A 314 0.39 7.78 -13.89
CA ILE A 314 0.34 9.24 -13.65
C ILE A 314 1.46 9.65 -12.68
N GLU A 315 1.65 8.93 -11.57
CA GLU A 315 2.73 9.23 -10.60
C GLU A 315 4.11 9.10 -11.23
N GLY A 316 4.33 8.07 -12.06
CA GLY A 316 5.56 7.91 -12.82
C GLY A 316 5.80 9.07 -13.80
N ARG A 317 4.79 9.45 -14.59
CA ARG A 317 4.84 10.61 -15.51
C ARG A 317 5.06 11.92 -14.77
N ARG A 318 4.45 12.09 -13.60
CA ARG A 318 4.65 13.25 -12.70
C ARG A 318 6.10 13.34 -12.24
N GLY A 319 6.71 12.21 -11.88
CA GLY A 319 8.14 12.14 -11.55
C GLY A 319 9.04 12.57 -12.71
N VAL A 320 8.71 12.20 -13.94
CA VAL A 320 9.42 12.63 -15.16
C VAL A 320 9.26 14.14 -15.39
N ARG A 321 8.03 14.65 -15.29
CA ARG A 321 7.73 16.08 -15.39
C ARG A 321 8.47 16.91 -14.33
N ALA A 322 8.66 16.36 -13.13
CA ALA A 322 9.35 17.00 -12.01
C ALA A 322 10.87 17.13 -12.19
N LEU A 323 11.47 16.47 -13.20
CA LEU A 323 12.91 16.64 -13.51
C LEU A 323 13.29 18.04 -14.03
N GLN A 324 12.35 19.00 -13.96
CA GLN A 324 12.45 20.43 -14.26
C GLN A 324 13.65 20.84 -15.11
N GLY A 325 13.36 21.10 -16.37
CA GLY A 325 14.29 21.69 -17.32
C GLY A 325 13.68 21.63 -18.71
N ASN A 326 14.00 22.63 -19.54
CA ASN A 326 13.90 22.52 -20.99
C ASN A 326 14.92 21.47 -21.44
N ARG A 327 14.63 20.20 -21.17
CA ARG A 327 15.44 19.03 -21.52
C ARG A 327 14.51 17.99 -22.12
N PRO A 328 14.96 17.25 -23.15
CA PRO A 328 14.09 16.28 -23.79
C PRO A 328 13.56 15.18 -22.89
N ASP A 329 14.27 14.93 -21.80
CA ASP A 329 13.95 13.91 -20.81
C ASP A 329 12.74 14.27 -19.92
N SER A 330 12.32 15.54 -19.83
CA SER A 330 11.15 15.94 -19.02
C SER A 330 9.80 15.75 -19.73
N ARG A 331 9.82 15.29 -21.00
CA ARG A 331 8.63 15.04 -21.83
C ARG A 331 7.88 13.79 -21.42
N TRP A 332 7.16 13.89 -20.31
CA TRP A 332 6.35 12.81 -19.74
C TRP A 332 5.34 12.21 -20.74
N HIS A 333 4.83 12.99 -21.70
CA HIS A 333 3.90 12.56 -22.75
C HIS A 333 4.54 11.63 -23.80
N ASN A 334 5.87 11.46 -23.78
CA ASN A 334 6.54 10.43 -24.59
C ASN A 334 6.43 9.04 -23.98
N ILE A 335 5.91 8.91 -22.77
CA ILE A 335 5.72 7.63 -22.09
C ILE A 335 4.25 7.28 -22.23
N VAL A 336 3.96 6.25 -23.02
CA VAL A 336 2.61 5.91 -23.45
C VAL A 336 2.14 4.67 -22.70
N PHE A 337 0.90 4.73 -22.19
CA PHE A 337 0.24 3.59 -21.58
C PHE A 337 -0.79 3.02 -22.55
N THR A 338 -0.51 1.83 -23.07
CA THR A 338 -1.35 1.10 -24.03
C THR A 338 -2.01 -0.07 -23.34
N VAL A 339 -3.33 -0.23 -23.49
CA VAL A 339 -4.08 -1.36 -22.95
C VAL A 339 -4.83 -2.09 -24.05
N GLY A 340 -4.97 -3.41 -23.92
CA GLY A 340 -5.75 -4.20 -24.88
C GLY A 340 -7.26 -4.05 -24.71
N SER A 341 -7.73 -3.64 -23.53
CA SER A 341 -9.17 -3.47 -23.27
C SER A 341 -9.41 -2.46 -22.17
N THR A 342 -10.57 -1.80 -22.20
CA THR A 342 -11.03 -0.93 -21.12
C THR A 342 -11.25 -1.68 -19.81
N ARG A 343 -11.51 -3.00 -19.85
CA ARG A 343 -11.65 -3.82 -18.64
C ARG A 343 -10.39 -3.81 -17.78
N VAL A 344 -9.21 -3.71 -18.39
CA VAL A 344 -7.94 -3.62 -17.65
C VAL A 344 -7.85 -2.34 -16.82
N LEU A 345 -8.56 -1.28 -17.24
CA LEU A 345 -8.63 -0.01 -16.49
C LEU A 345 -9.64 -0.07 -15.34
N GLU A 346 -10.55 -1.02 -15.39
CA GLU A 346 -11.49 -1.30 -14.31
C GLU A 346 -10.84 -2.20 -13.25
N ASP A 347 -9.74 -2.86 -13.57
CA ASP A 347 -9.02 -3.65 -12.58
C ASP A 347 -8.65 -2.79 -11.38
N GLY A 348 -8.97 -3.31 -10.20
CA GLY A 348 -8.62 -2.68 -8.94
C GLY A 348 -7.09 -2.59 -8.76
N PRO A 349 -6.66 -2.14 -7.59
CA PRO A 349 -5.24 -1.98 -7.34
C PRO A 349 -4.52 -3.33 -7.46
N LEU A 350 -3.30 -3.32 -8.00
CA LEU A 350 -2.53 -4.56 -8.18
C LEU A 350 -2.14 -5.17 -6.85
N LEU A 351 -1.92 -4.33 -5.84
CA LEU A 351 -1.65 -4.73 -4.47
C LEU A 351 -2.79 -4.23 -3.60
N HIS A 352 -3.12 -4.99 -2.55
CA HIS A 352 -3.94 -4.44 -1.48
C HIS A 352 -3.18 -3.22 -0.90
N GLY A 353 -3.78 -2.03 -1.03
CA GLY A 353 -3.09 -0.77 -0.74
C GLY A 353 -2.68 -0.57 0.71
N ASN A 354 -1.97 0.55 0.93
CA ASN A 354 -1.26 0.95 2.17
C ASN A 354 -1.34 -0.10 3.27
N LEU A 355 -0.37 -1.03 3.22
CA LEU A 355 -0.07 -1.92 4.31
C LEU A 355 -0.10 -1.09 5.59
N TRP A 356 -1.00 -1.45 6.49
CA TRP A 356 -1.01 -0.82 7.79
C TRP A 356 0.22 -1.24 8.56
N LEU A 357 0.89 -0.24 9.10
CA LEU A 357 2.02 -0.39 9.99
C LEU A 357 1.75 0.47 11.22
N PRO A 358 2.02 -0.02 12.43
CA PRO A 358 2.10 0.86 13.58
C PRO A 358 3.11 1.98 13.32
N ASP A 359 2.86 3.16 13.89
CA ASP A 359 3.71 4.33 13.68
C ASP A 359 5.18 4.02 14.00
N GLY A 360 6.05 4.40 13.07
CA GLY A 360 7.49 4.23 13.17
C GLY A 360 8.00 2.83 12.78
N TRP A 361 7.13 1.86 12.50
CA TRP A 361 7.60 0.56 12.03
C TRP A 361 8.27 0.67 10.66
N PRO A 362 9.41 -0.01 10.45
CA PRO A 362 9.97 -0.16 9.11
C PRO A 362 9.07 -1.05 8.23
N ASN A 363 9.32 -1.10 6.92
CA ASN A 363 8.49 -1.98 6.07
C ASN A 363 8.86 -3.46 6.32
N PRO A 364 7.88 -4.35 6.58
CA PRO A 364 8.10 -5.78 6.73
C PRO A 364 8.45 -6.45 5.40
N ASP A 365 8.96 -7.67 5.42
CA ASP A 365 9.08 -8.52 4.24
C ASP A 365 8.02 -9.66 4.22
N GLY A 366 7.93 -10.35 3.08
CA GLY A 366 7.31 -11.67 2.94
C GLY A 366 6.00 -11.90 3.72
N ASP A 367 5.99 -12.94 4.55
CA ASP A 367 4.79 -13.40 5.28
C ASP A 367 4.31 -12.37 6.33
N ALA A 368 5.19 -11.47 6.81
CA ALA A 368 4.83 -10.46 7.81
C ALA A 368 3.86 -9.41 7.23
N VAL A 369 3.96 -9.09 5.94
CA VAL A 369 3.01 -8.22 5.23
C VAL A 369 1.60 -8.80 5.29
N GLY A 370 1.46 -10.09 4.97
CA GLY A 370 0.18 -10.79 5.00
C GLY A 370 -0.41 -10.81 6.41
N MET A 371 0.43 -11.09 7.41
CA MET A 371 0.01 -11.14 8.80
C MET A 371 -0.47 -9.78 9.31
N LEU A 372 0.26 -8.70 9.03
CA LEU A 372 -0.12 -7.34 9.43
C LEU A 372 -1.42 -6.87 8.76
N ARG A 373 -1.64 -7.25 7.50
CA ARG A 373 -2.92 -7.01 6.84
C ARG A 373 -4.05 -7.75 7.54
N ARG A 374 -3.86 -9.04 7.83
CA ARG A 374 -4.87 -9.84 8.51
C ARG A 374 -5.16 -9.29 9.91
N ALA A 375 -4.14 -8.82 10.62
CA ALA A 375 -4.30 -8.17 11.91
C ALA A 375 -5.11 -6.87 11.82
N ARG A 376 -4.89 -6.06 10.76
CA ARG A 376 -5.73 -4.89 10.48
C ARG A 376 -7.18 -5.27 10.16
N GLU A 377 -7.41 -6.29 9.35
CA GLU A 377 -8.76 -6.77 9.06
C GLU A 377 -9.51 -7.17 10.34
N LEU A 378 -8.84 -7.92 11.23
CA LEU A 378 -9.38 -8.27 12.54
C LEU A 378 -9.61 -7.01 13.41
N GLY A 379 -8.73 -6.02 13.29
CA GLY A 379 -8.82 -4.75 14.01
C GLY A 379 -9.89 -3.79 13.49
N ASN A 380 -10.39 -3.95 12.26
CA ASN A 380 -11.45 -3.10 11.68
C ASN A 380 -12.73 -3.14 12.52
N ASP A 381 -13.14 -4.33 12.95
CA ASP A 381 -14.32 -4.49 13.80
C ASP A 381 -14.07 -3.87 15.19
N HIS A 382 -12.81 -3.87 15.65
CA HIS A 382 -12.42 -3.39 16.98
C HIS A 382 -12.03 -1.89 17.03
N GLY A 383 -11.70 -1.27 15.90
CA GLY A 383 -11.23 0.11 15.81
C GLY A 383 -9.82 0.36 16.36
N TYR A 384 -9.01 -0.70 16.49
CA TYR A 384 -7.57 -0.65 16.82
C TYR A 384 -6.89 -1.97 16.42
N VAL A 385 -5.56 -1.99 16.39
CA VAL A 385 -4.76 -3.23 16.26
C VAL A 385 -3.76 -3.30 17.41
N GLY A 386 -3.82 -4.40 18.17
CA GLY A 386 -2.93 -4.73 19.30
C GLY A 386 -2.24 -6.08 19.11
N ILE A 387 -1.47 -6.52 20.11
CA ILE A 387 -0.76 -7.81 20.08
C ILE A 387 -1.71 -8.99 19.88
N GLU A 388 -2.93 -8.92 20.44
CA GLU A 388 -3.93 -9.97 20.29
C GLU A 388 -4.33 -10.17 18.82
N HIS A 389 -4.40 -9.08 18.05
CA HIS A 389 -4.74 -9.12 16.63
C HIS A 389 -3.60 -9.69 15.79
N LEU A 390 -2.36 -9.31 16.11
CA LEU A 390 -1.18 -9.92 15.48
C LEU A 390 -1.13 -11.43 15.76
N ALA A 391 -1.41 -11.82 17.01
CA ALA A 391 -1.39 -13.23 17.41
C ALA A 391 -2.51 -14.01 16.71
N LEU A 392 -3.75 -13.49 16.71
CA LEU A 392 -4.87 -14.13 15.99
C LEU A 392 -4.61 -14.21 14.48
N ALA A 393 -3.93 -13.23 13.89
CA ALA A 393 -3.54 -13.25 12.49
C ALA A 393 -2.55 -14.38 12.15
N MET A 394 -1.70 -14.81 13.10
CA MET A 394 -0.71 -15.89 12.87
C MET A 394 -1.29 -17.23 12.47
N ASP A 395 -2.56 -17.51 12.78
CA ASP A 395 -3.20 -18.79 12.45
C ASP A 395 -3.20 -19.07 10.93
N ALA A 396 -3.26 -18.01 10.12
CA ALA A 396 -3.30 -18.08 8.66
C ALA A 396 -1.92 -18.23 7.99
N PHE A 397 -0.81 -18.12 8.73
CA PHE A 397 0.53 -18.08 8.15
C PHE A 397 1.41 -19.25 8.62
N PRO A 398 2.23 -19.82 7.72
CA PRO A 398 3.16 -20.88 8.10
C PRO A 398 4.24 -20.34 9.03
N SER A 399 4.40 -21.00 10.18
CA SER A 399 5.47 -20.71 11.15
C SER A 399 6.79 -21.34 10.70
N LYS A 400 7.78 -20.52 10.33
CA LYS A 400 9.09 -21.00 9.84
C LYS A 400 10.15 -21.08 10.95
N GLY A 401 10.08 -20.24 11.98
CA GLY A 401 11.06 -20.17 13.06
C GLY A 401 10.51 -20.50 14.46
N PRO A 402 11.37 -20.57 15.48
CA PRO A 402 10.97 -20.94 16.85
C PRO A 402 9.96 -19.98 17.49
N ALA A 403 10.15 -18.66 17.36
CA ALA A 403 9.25 -17.66 17.94
C ALA A 403 7.87 -17.70 17.29
N SER A 404 7.82 -17.70 15.96
CA SER A 404 6.57 -17.81 15.20
C SER A 404 5.85 -19.14 15.45
N ARG A 405 6.58 -20.26 15.64
CA ARG A 405 5.99 -21.55 16.04
C ARG A 405 5.39 -21.50 17.45
N ARG A 406 6.09 -20.91 18.42
CA ARG A 406 5.61 -20.76 19.80
C ARG A 406 4.30 -19.95 19.83
N VAL A 407 4.26 -18.81 19.15
CA VAL A 407 3.06 -17.97 19.09
C VAL A 407 1.92 -18.68 18.38
N ARG A 408 2.18 -19.39 17.29
CA ARG A 408 1.13 -20.17 16.61
C ARG A 408 0.56 -21.27 17.51
N ALA A 409 1.40 -21.95 18.29
CA ALA A 409 0.94 -22.93 19.28
C ALA A 409 0.06 -22.27 20.35
N LEU A 410 0.51 -21.14 20.92
CA LEU A 410 -0.25 -20.33 21.88
C LEU A 410 -1.62 -19.95 21.33
N VAL A 411 -1.67 -19.43 20.11
CA VAL A 411 -2.90 -19.03 19.43
C VAL A 411 -3.82 -20.23 19.22
N HIS A 412 -3.29 -21.40 18.86
CA HIS A 412 -4.10 -22.59 18.66
C HIS A 412 -4.81 -23.04 19.95
N MET A 413 -4.15 -22.97 21.10
CA MET A 413 -4.75 -23.40 22.37
C MET A 413 -5.61 -22.32 23.04
N HIS A 414 -5.25 -21.05 22.85
CA HIS A 414 -5.88 -19.92 23.54
C HIS A 414 -6.65 -19.00 22.60
N ARG A 415 -7.05 -19.50 21.42
CA ARG A 415 -7.75 -18.71 20.40
C ARG A 415 -8.98 -18.02 20.96
N ARG A 416 -9.80 -18.75 21.71
CA ARG A 416 -11.04 -18.23 22.28
C ARG A 416 -10.74 -17.13 23.30
N GLU A 417 -9.81 -17.33 24.20
CA GLU A 417 -9.43 -16.33 25.20
C GLU A 417 -8.83 -15.06 24.55
N LEU A 418 -8.05 -15.21 23.47
CA LEU A 418 -7.54 -14.08 22.68
C LEU A 418 -8.67 -13.30 21.99
N MET A 419 -9.64 -14.01 21.40
CA MET A 419 -10.83 -13.38 20.79
C MET A 419 -11.68 -12.66 21.84
N GLU A 420 -11.96 -13.30 22.98
CA GLU A 420 -12.70 -12.70 24.09
C GLU A 420 -12.03 -11.42 24.60
N ARG A 421 -10.69 -11.34 24.61
CA ARG A 421 -9.95 -10.11 24.95
C ARG A 421 -10.11 -9.01 23.92
N ALA A 422 -10.06 -9.35 22.63
CA ALA A 422 -10.24 -8.38 21.56
C ALA A 422 -11.70 -7.84 21.50
N GLU A 423 -12.67 -8.73 21.71
CA GLU A 423 -14.10 -8.42 21.65
C GLU A 423 -14.66 -7.79 22.93
N GLY A 424 -14.03 -8.05 24.09
CA GLY A 424 -14.53 -7.65 25.42
C GLY A 424 -14.63 -6.14 25.66
N LEU A 425 -14.11 -5.32 24.75
CA LEU A 425 -14.19 -3.86 24.82
C LEU A 425 -15.48 -3.33 24.16
N LYS A 426 -16.16 -2.40 24.83
CA LYS A 426 -17.39 -1.78 24.32
C LYS A 426 -17.10 -0.61 23.37
N LEU A 427 -17.92 -0.48 22.32
CA LEU A 427 -17.90 0.66 21.41
C LEU A 427 -18.39 1.93 22.12
N ARG A 428 -17.64 3.02 21.95
CA ARG A 428 -17.95 4.36 22.47
C ARG A 428 -18.76 5.20 21.48
N PHE A 429 -18.41 5.12 20.20
CA PHE A 429 -19.06 5.88 19.13
C PHE A 429 -19.44 4.94 17.97
N PRO A 430 -20.57 5.18 17.28
CA PRO A 430 -20.97 4.40 16.10
C PRO A 430 -20.10 4.68 14.86
N ARG A 431 -19.32 5.78 14.86
CA ARG A 431 -18.29 6.07 13.86
C ARG A 431 -16.91 5.95 14.49
N ILE A 432 -16.09 5.12 13.88
CA ILE A 432 -14.74 4.80 14.34
C ILE A 432 -13.78 5.82 13.69
N ASP A 433 -13.47 6.91 14.40
CA ASP A 433 -12.16 7.54 14.18
C ASP A 433 -11.13 6.55 14.76
N SER A 434 -10.77 5.58 13.93
CA SER A 434 -9.89 4.48 14.32
C SER A 434 -8.49 5.03 14.46
N ASP A 435 -7.90 4.91 15.65
CA ASP A 435 -6.48 5.22 15.82
C ASP A 435 -5.67 4.07 15.22
N TRP A 436 -5.27 4.26 13.96
CA TRP A 436 -4.44 3.31 13.22
C TRP A 436 -2.95 3.50 13.49
N THR A 437 -2.53 4.28 14.48
CA THR A 437 -1.10 4.42 14.82
C THR A 437 -0.53 3.18 15.52
N GLY A 438 -1.38 2.23 15.92
CA GLY A 438 -1.02 1.05 16.71
C GLY A 438 -0.89 1.34 18.20
N THR A 439 -1.02 0.32 19.05
CA THR A 439 -0.94 0.51 20.51
C THR A 439 0.44 1.08 20.91
N PRO A 440 0.54 1.80 22.04
CA PRO A 440 1.82 2.26 22.58
C PRO A 440 2.90 1.17 22.61
N ARG A 441 2.56 -0.07 23.00
CA ARG A 441 3.47 -1.21 23.00
C ARG A 441 3.96 -1.56 21.60
N LEU A 442 3.05 -1.68 20.63
CA LEU A 442 3.43 -1.95 19.24
C LEU A 442 4.36 -0.86 18.71
N ARG A 443 4.05 0.42 18.93
CA ARG A 443 4.94 1.53 18.56
C ARG A 443 6.31 1.45 19.25
N GLY A 444 6.36 0.91 20.48
CA GLY A 444 7.60 0.62 21.19
C GLY A 444 8.54 -0.32 20.43
N TYR A 445 7.99 -1.35 19.76
CA TYR A 445 8.76 -2.34 18.99
C TYR A 445 9.37 -1.79 17.71
N ALA A 446 8.89 -0.65 17.20
CA ALA A 446 9.41 0.00 15.99
C ALA A 446 10.95 0.13 16.00
N ARG A 447 11.51 0.48 17.16
CA ARG A 447 12.96 0.72 17.35
C ARG A 447 13.80 -0.57 17.37
N MET A 448 13.16 -1.73 17.50
CA MET A 448 13.80 -3.04 17.60
C MET A 448 13.73 -3.81 16.27
N LEU A 449 12.87 -3.37 15.34
CA LEU A 449 12.71 -3.97 14.02
C LEU A 449 13.63 -3.30 13.01
N MET A 450 14.15 -4.10 12.07
CA MET A 450 14.95 -3.62 10.94
C MET A 450 14.12 -3.52 9.67
N GLN A 451 14.62 -2.78 8.67
CA GLN A 451 14.00 -2.73 7.34
C GLN A 451 13.95 -4.13 6.72
N GLY A 452 12.76 -4.52 6.26
CA GLY A 452 12.51 -5.85 5.70
C GLY A 452 12.40 -6.93 6.77
N PHE A 453 11.98 -6.60 8.00
CA PHE A 453 11.89 -7.60 9.05
C PHE A 453 10.94 -8.75 8.68
N SER A 454 11.32 -9.95 9.09
CA SER A 454 10.55 -11.16 8.90
C SER A 454 9.54 -11.42 10.02
N LEU A 455 8.59 -12.32 9.76
CA LEU A 455 7.62 -12.76 10.76
C LEU A 455 8.29 -13.35 12.02
N GLU A 456 9.43 -14.02 11.84
CA GLU A 456 10.18 -14.59 12.95
C GLU A 456 10.84 -13.51 13.81
N GLU A 457 11.46 -12.51 13.20
CA GLU A 457 12.08 -11.38 13.91
C GLU A 457 11.04 -10.58 14.69
N LEU A 458 9.87 -10.34 14.10
CA LEU A 458 8.77 -9.67 14.80
C LEU A 458 8.36 -10.44 16.06
N TRP A 459 8.12 -11.75 15.94
CA TRP A 459 7.71 -12.54 17.11
C TRP A 459 8.83 -12.74 18.12
N ALA A 460 10.09 -12.78 17.69
CA ALA A 460 11.23 -12.80 18.61
C ALA A 460 11.27 -11.52 19.47
N VAL A 461 11.02 -10.35 18.88
CA VAL A 461 10.91 -9.08 19.62
C VAL A 461 9.73 -9.11 20.59
N ILE A 462 8.55 -9.55 20.16
CA ILE A 462 7.34 -9.57 21.02
C ILE A 462 7.47 -10.58 22.17
N ILE A 463 8.10 -11.73 21.95
CA ILE A 463 8.30 -12.77 22.99
C ILE A 463 9.43 -12.40 23.95
N ALA A 464 10.39 -11.57 23.53
CA ALA A 464 11.45 -11.08 24.40
C ALA A 464 10.99 -9.92 25.33
N ASP A 465 9.77 -9.40 25.10
CA ASP A 465 9.15 -8.41 25.97
C ASP A 465 8.44 -9.10 27.14
N ASP A 466 9.11 -9.20 28.29
CA ASP A 466 8.57 -9.82 29.51
C ASP A 466 7.23 -9.21 29.97
N GLU A 467 6.90 -7.99 29.55
CA GLU A 467 5.64 -7.30 29.86
C GLU A 467 4.52 -7.61 28.83
N SER A 468 4.81 -8.41 27.81
CA SER A 468 3.85 -8.78 26.78
C SER A 468 2.67 -9.56 27.36
N PRO A 469 1.42 -9.21 27.00
CA PRO A 469 0.23 -9.92 27.48
C PRO A 469 0.17 -11.38 27.01
N LEU A 470 1.04 -11.79 26.07
CA LEU A 470 1.15 -13.17 25.60
C LEU A 470 1.78 -14.12 26.63
N HIS A 471 2.65 -13.64 27.52
CA HIS A 471 3.30 -14.49 28.53
C HIS A 471 2.32 -15.14 29.51
N GLN A 472 1.15 -14.54 29.69
CA GLN A 472 0.10 -15.08 30.54
C GLN A 472 -0.51 -16.37 29.98
N PHE A 473 -0.46 -16.56 28.66
CA PHE A 473 -0.92 -17.79 27.99
C PHE A 473 0.18 -18.84 27.94
N ASP A 474 1.44 -18.41 27.95
CA ASP A 474 2.60 -19.28 27.89
C ASP A 474 2.85 -20.06 29.19
N ALA A 475 2.48 -19.49 30.34
CA ALA A 475 2.48 -20.21 31.62
C ALA A 475 1.57 -21.47 31.62
N ALA A 476 0.62 -21.58 30.68
CA ALA A 476 -0.28 -22.73 30.57
C ALA A 476 0.29 -23.88 29.72
N LEU A 477 1.39 -23.68 29.00
CA LEU A 477 2.00 -24.64 28.08
C LEU A 477 2.96 -25.66 28.72
N GLY A 478 3.36 -25.42 29.97
CA GLY A 478 4.10 -26.37 30.80
C GLY A 478 5.62 -26.16 30.83
N ILE A 479 6.15 -26.25 32.07
CA ILE A 479 7.54 -26.51 32.46
C ILE A 479 8.49 -25.32 32.22
N THR A 480 8.65 -24.42 33.18
CA THR A 480 9.57 -24.67 34.30
C THR A 480 8.87 -24.74 35.65
N GLU A 481 8.60 -25.96 36.13
CA GLU A 481 8.42 -26.21 37.57
C GLU A 481 9.73 -26.05 38.37
N GLU A 482 10.87 -25.74 37.72
CA GLU A 482 12.15 -25.47 38.40
C GLU A 482 12.50 -23.99 38.55
N ASN A 483 11.71 -23.08 38.00
CA ASN A 483 11.81 -21.65 38.28
C ASN A 483 10.44 -21.16 38.72
N GLU A 484 9.99 -21.60 39.90
CA GLU A 484 9.32 -20.64 40.76
C GLU A 484 10.26 -19.43 40.81
N PRO A 485 9.86 -18.22 40.39
CA PRO A 485 10.61 -17.06 40.84
C PRO A 485 10.45 -17.09 42.35
N ALA A 486 11.43 -17.67 43.05
CA ALA A 486 11.74 -17.28 44.40
C ALA A 486 11.65 -15.76 44.35
N LEU A 487 10.72 -15.19 45.14
CA LEU A 487 10.65 -13.74 45.31
C LEU A 487 12.10 -13.32 45.50
N PRO A 488 12.71 -12.54 44.57
CA PRO A 488 14.12 -12.23 44.68
C PRO A 488 14.32 -11.70 46.10
N GLU A 489 15.14 -12.37 46.89
CA GLU A 489 15.48 -11.91 48.23
C GLU A 489 16.01 -10.49 48.06
N GLY A 490 15.24 -9.50 48.53
CA GLY A 490 15.45 -8.10 48.19
C GLY A 490 14.44 -7.50 47.19
N TRP A 491 13.14 -7.84 47.28
CA TRP A 491 12.12 -6.81 47.05
C TRP A 491 12.38 -5.68 48.05
N GLY A 492 13.29 -4.77 47.68
CA GLY A 492 13.58 -3.59 48.47
C GLY A 492 12.30 -2.79 48.66
N GLU A 493 12.25 -2.05 49.75
CA GLU A 493 11.19 -1.11 50.16
C GLU A 493 10.87 -0.01 49.13
N ALA A 494 11.37 -0.12 47.89
CA ALA A 494 11.14 0.83 46.83
C ALA A 494 9.71 0.70 46.30
N ALA A 495 8.87 1.67 46.68
CA ALA A 495 7.52 1.82 46.18
C ALA A 495 7.46 1.78 44.64
N PRO A 496 6.37 1.21 44.08
CA PRO A 496 6.16 1.24 42.65
C PRO A 496 6.08 2.68 42.14
N THR A 497 6.77 2.93 41.04
CA THR A 497 6.88 4.30 40.49
C THR A 497 5.97 4.50 39.29
N HIS A 498 5.45 3.42 38.70
CA HIS A 498 4.65 3.46 37.48
C HIS A 498 3.61 2.33 37.43
N LEU A 499 2.54 2.59 36.69
CA LEU A 499 1.56 1.60 36.25
C LEU A 499 1.66 1.42 34.75
N GLN A 500 1.39 0.23 34.23
CA GLN A 500 1.30 0.00 32.78
C GLN A 500 -0.03 -0.64 32.41
N VAL A 501 -0.64 -0.17 31.34
CA VAL A 501 -1.87 -0.74 30.77
C VAL A 501 -1.53 -1.99 29.96
N LEU A 502 -2.25 -3.10 30.21
CA LEU A 502 -2.08 -4.36 29.51
C LEU A 502 -3.26 -4.67 28.58
N GLY A 503 -2.95 -4.84 27.29
CA GLY A 503 -3.93 -5.14 26.25
C GLY A 503 -4.84 -3.96 25.89
N GLY A 504 -5.64 -4.17 24.84
CA GLY A 504 -6.55 -3.13 24.35
C GLY A 504 -5.84 -2.00 23.59
N PRO A 505 -6.58 -0.92 23.22
CA PRO A 505 -6.04 0.17 22.40
C PRO A 505 -4.94 1.00 23.09
N GLU A 506 -4.84 0.95 24.42
CA GLU A 506 -3.80 1.67 25.19
C GLU A 506 -2.69 0.73 25.71
N ASP A 507 -2.61 -0.52 25.23
CA ASP A 507 -1.57 -1.48 25.62
C ASP A 507 -0.16 -0.88 25.58
N GLY A 508 0.58 -1.01 26.68
CA GLY A 508 1.92 -0.45 26.88
C GLY A 508 1.97 1.01 27.34
N ARG A 509 0.83 1.69 27.54
CA ARG A 509 0.82 3.04 28.13
C ARG A 509 1.31 2.97 29.58
N THR A 510 2.34 3.74 29.90
CA THR A 510 2.84 3.91 31.26
C THR A 510 2.21 5.14 31.92
N LEU A 511 1.71 4.98 33.14
CA LEU A 511 1.16 6.05 34.00
C LEU A 511 2.15 6.28 35.15
N SER A 512 2.47 7.54 35.45
CA SER A 512 3.43 7.85 36.53
C SER A 512 2.73 7.86 37.90
N LEU A 513 3.37 7.23 38.89
CA LEU A 513 2.93 7.24 40.29
C LEU A 513 3.76 8.20 41.16
N ALA A 514 4.37 9.22 40.56
CA ALA A 514 5.22 10.18 41.26
C ALA A 514 4.50 10.96 42.38
N ARG A 515 3.17 10.93 42.41
CA ARG A 515 2.28 11.48 43.46
C ARG A 515 1.05 10.57 43.59
N PRO A 516 0.26 10.67 44.68
CA PRO A 516 -1.07 10.08 44.77
C PRO A 516 -1.88 10.41 43.51
N ALA A 517 -1.93 9.46 42.58
CA ALA A 517 -2.61 9.62 41.30
C ALA A 517 -3.86 8.76 41.30
N THR A 518 -4.95 9.32 40.81
CA THR A 518 -6.21 8.64 40.61
C THR A 518 -6.34 8.21 39.15
N VAL A 519 -6.68 6.94 38.93
CA VAL A 519 -6.92 6.41 37.60
C VAL A 519 -8.42 6.18 37.42
N ALA A 520 -8.97 6.57 36.28
CA ALA A 520 -10.35 6.25 35.92
C ALA A 520 -10.49 6.00 34.42
N ARG A 521 -11.56 5.29 34.05
CA ARG A 521 -12.01 5.24 32.68
C ARG A 521 -12.62 6.57 32.27
N TRP A 522 -12.24 7.05 31.09
CA TRP A 522 -12.81 8.25 30.51
C TRP A 522 -14.33 8.17 30.34
N ASN A 523 -14.91 9.27 30.76
CA ASN A 523 -16.30 9.59 30.99
C ASN A 523 -16.88 10.83 30.29
N GLN A 524 -17.82 10.75 29.34
CA GLN A 524 -18.42 12.00 28.83
C GLN A 524 -19.27 12.77 29.87
N PHE A 525 -19.63 12.14 30.99
CA PHE A 525 -20.60 12.62 31.98
C PHE A 525 -20.06 12.80 33.41
N GLY A 526 -18.76 12.59 33.70
CA GLY A 526 -18.31 12.68 35.10
C GLY A 526 -16.91 12.23 35.49
N ALA A 527 -16.06 11.72 34.59
CA ALA A 527 -14.69 11.35 34.96
C ALA A 527 -13.69 12.52 34.84
N GLN A 528 -14.12 13.78 34.97
CA GLN A 528 -13.23 14.95 34.75
C GLN A 528 -12.20 15.18 35.87
N HIS A 529 -12.21 14.36 36.93
CA HIS A 529 -11.43 14.59 38.15
C HIS A 529 -10.37 13.53 38.44
N ALA A 530 -10.11 12.59 37.53
CA ALA A 530 -8.99 11.66 37.69
C ALA A 530 -7.70 12.27 37.11
N ASP A 531 -6.56 12.02 37.76
CA ASP A 531 -5.24 12.46 37.29
C ASP A 531 -4.85 11.77 35.98
N GLU A 532 -5.21 10.49 35.86
CA GLU A 532 -4.96 9.66 34.68
C GLU A 532 -6.26 9.07 34.12
N LEU A 533 -6.62 9.48 32.90
CA LEU A 533 -7.81 8.99 32.21
C LEU A 533 -7.44 7.99 31.10
N LEU A 534 -7.99 6.79 31.21
CA LEU A 534 -7.87 5.72 30.20
C LEU A 534 -8.99 5.81 29.16
N TYR A 535 -8.70 5.43 27.92
CA TYR A 535 -9.64 5.35 26.80
C TYR A 535 -10.21 6.71 26.35
N MET A 536 -9.49 7.80 26.63
CA MET A 536 -9.97 9.15 26.29
C MET A 536 -9.99 9.38 24.77
N ARG A 537 -9.02 8.81 24.04
CA ARG A 537 -8.83 9.01 22.59
C ARG A 537 -9.13 7.76 21.77
N THR A 538 -9.76 6.76 22.37
CA THR A 538 -10.00 5.47 21.72
C THR A 538 -11.49 5.29 21.42
N ALA A 539 -11.79 4.61 20.31
CA ALA A 539 -13.16 4.28 19.91
C ALA A 539 -13.81 3.22 20.81
N ARG A 540 -13.00 2.46 21.55
CA ARG A 540 -13.44 1.40 22.48
C ARG A 540 -12.92 1.62 23.90
N TYR A 541 -13.64 1.09 24.88
CA TYR A 541 -13.28 1.14 26.29
C TYR A 541 -13.62 -0.17 27.01
N ASP A 542 -12.91 -0.48 28.09
CA ASP A 542 -13.27 -1.61 28.96
C ASP A 542 -14.46 -1.22 29.85
N ALA A 543 -15.56 -1.98 29.73
CA ALA A 543 -16.76 -1.81 30.51
C ALA A 543 -16.54 -1.99 32.03
N SER A 544 -15.57 -2.82 32.41
CA SER A 544 -15.31 -3.25 33.77
C SER A 544 -14.63 -2.17 34.62
N LEU A 545 -13.88 -1.27 34.00
CA LEU A 545 -13.17 -0.19 34.68
C LEU A 545 -14.14 0.88 35.22
N SER A 546 -13.84 1.34 36.44
CA SER A 546 -14.63 2.36 37.13
C SER A 546 -14.63 3.68 36.36
N ARG A 547 -15.79 4.34 36.38
CA ARG A 547 -15.99 5.73 35.92
C ARG A 547 -15.55 6.75 36.95
N SER A 548 -15.52 6.34 38.21
CA SER A 548 -15.15 7.20 39.33
C SER A 548 -13.64 7.09 39.55
N PRO A 549 -12.95 8.19 39.86
CA PRO A 549 -11.55 8.17 40.27
C PRO A 549 -11.35 7.11 41.36
N MET A 550 -10.58 6.08 41.07
CA MET A 550 -10.17 5.13 42.09
C MET A 550 -9.12 5.82 42.97
N LEU A 551 -9.35 5.85 44.28
CA LEU A 551 -8.58 6.64 45.24
C LEU A 551 -7.10 6.20 45.30
N GLY A 552 -6.24 7.10 44.84
CA GLY A 552 -4.82 7.33 45.14
C GLY A 552 -3.87 6.15 45.29
N TRP A 553 -3.00 5.96 44.29
CA TRP A 553 -1.78 5.17 44.41
C TRP A 553 -0.60 6.05 44.86
N GLY A 554 0.04 5.72 45.97
CA GLY A 554 1.27 6.39 46.44
C GLY A 554 2.13 5.41 47.25
N PRO A 555 3.40 5.77 47.55
CA PRO A 555 4.34 4.90 48.28
C PRO A 555 3.80 4.35 49.60
N ASP A 556 2.84 5.04 50.22
CA ASP A 556 2.38 4.81 51.59
C ASP A 556 0.90 4.36 51.71
N ARG A 557 0.23 3.92 50.63
CA ARG A 557 -1.21 3.54 50.69
C ARG A 557 -1.56 2.26 49.94
N VAL A 558 -2.30 1.38 50.63
CA VAL A 558 -2.95 0.17 50.09
C VAL A 558 -4.38 0.51 49.63
N PRO A 559 -4.87 0.02 48.48
CA PRO A 559 -6.15 0.51 47.93
C PRO A 559 -7.40 -0.08 48.60
N THR A 560 -8.47 0.73 48.64
CA THR A 560 -9.85 0.29 48.87
C THR A 560 -10.66 0.48 47.58
N LEU A 561 -11.17 -0.61 47.02
CA LEU A 561 -12.03 -0.60 45.83
C LEU A 561 -13.51 -0.62 46.24
N GLN A 562 -14.27 0.40 45.88
CA GLN A 562 -15.75 0.34 45.85
C GLN A 562 -16.20 0.06 44.41
N GLY A 563 -16.74 -1.14 44.17
CA GLY A 563 -17.40 -1.54 42.92
C GLY A 563 -18.63 -2.41 43.18
N PRO A 564 -19.62 -2.48 42.26
CA PRO A 564 -20.80 -3.31 42.41
C PRO A 564 -20.43 -4.80 42.46
N ARG A 565 -21.13 -5.54 43.33
CA ARG A 565 -20.83 -6.91 43.80
C ARG A 565 -20.64 -8.00 42.73
N ASP A 566 -20.88 -7.73 41.46
CA ASP A 566 -20.83 -8.74 40.38
C ASP A 566 -19.68 -8.52 39.37
N ALA A 567 -18.80 -7.53 39.58
CA ALA A 567 -17.61 -7.35 38.76
C ALA A 567 -16.41 -8.09 39.39
N GLY A 568 -16.32 -9.40 39.18
CA GLY A 568 -15.09 -10.13 39.47
C GLY A 568 -13.98 -9.70 38.52
N LEU A 569 -13.10 -8.77 38.93
CA LEU A 569 -11.79 -8.51 38.33
C LEU A 569 -10.87 -7.58 39.14
N ILE A 570 -9.56 -7.69 38.89
CA ILE A 570 -8.38 -7.15 39.58
C ILE A 570 -7.85 -8.12 40.64
N ARG A 571 -6.73 -8.78 40.32
CA ARG A 571 -6.01 -9.65 41.25
C ARG A 571 -4.77 -8.94 41.77
N TRP A 572 -4.64 -8.95 43.08
CA TRP A 572 -3.56 -8.31 43.83
C TRP A 572 -2.50 -9.36 44.15
N LYS A 573 -1.23 -9.03 43.95
CA LYS A 573 -0.12 -9.72 44.62
C LYS A 573 0.43 -8.75 45.66
N MET A 574 -0.13 -8.80 46.87
CA MET A 574 0.35 -7.99 48.00
C MET A 574 1.71 -8.55 48.46
N PRO A 575 2.67 -7.70 48.84
CA PRO A 575 3.80 -8.14 49.63
C PRO A 575 3.33 -8.75 50.96
N SER A 576 4.02 -9.79 51.43
CA SER A 576 3.65 -10.55 52.65
C SER A 576 3.65 -9.75 53.96
N TRP A 577 4.05 -8.48 53.95
CA TRP A 577 4.14 -7.62 55.13
C TRP A 577 2.90 -6.74 55.37
N VAL A 578 1.86 -6.84 54.52
CA VAL A 578 0.60 -6.07 54.67
C VAL A 578 -0.44 -6.81 55.54
N GLU A 579 -0.13 -7.98 56.10
CA GLU A 579 -1.09 -8.73 56.93
C GLU A 579 -1.30 -8.15 58.35
N ASP A 580 -0.39 -7.32 58.86
CA ASP A 580 -0.39 -6.96 60.29
C ASP A 580 -0.98 -5.57 60.64
N ASP A 581 -1.27 -4.70 59.66
CA ASP A 581 -1.68 -3.31 59.93
C ASP A 581 -3.11 -2.92 59.51
N VAL A 582 -3.98 -3.90 59.27
CA VAL A 582 -5.43 -3.65 59.15
C VAL A 582 -6.08 -3.83 60.53
N THR A 583 -5.82 -2.90 61.44
CA THR A 583 -6.54 -2.78 62.71
C THR A 583 -7.74 -1.84 62.57
N ASP A 584 -8.93 -2.45 62.70
CA ASP A 584 -10.16 -1.90 63.26
C ASP A 584 -10.62 -0.50 62.80
N TYR A 585 -11.42 -0.46 61.72
CA TYR A 585 -12.41 0.59 61.48
C TYR A 585 -13.79 -0.07 61.40
N GLY A 586 -14.70 0.40 62.27
CA GLY A 586 -15.90 -0.31 62.71
C GLY A 586 -16.86 -0.85 61.64
N ASP A 587 -17.33 -2.08 61.90
CA ASP A 587 -18.66 -2.69 61.65
C ASP A 587 -19.47 -2.37 60.37
N SER A 588 -18.85 -1.86 59.31
CA SER A 588 -19.53 -1.68 58.03
C SER A 588 -18.61 -1.84 56.81
N ALA A 589 -17.70 -2.82 56.85
CA ALA A 589 -16.86 -3.19 55.71
C ALA A 589 -17.30 -4.54 55.08
N PRO A 590 -17.46 -4.62 53.74
CA PRO A 590 -17.84 -5.85 53.05
C PRO A 590 -16.67 -6.84 52.95
N LEU A 591 -16.99 -8.14 53.03
CA LEU A 591 -16.05 -9.26 52.83
C LEU A 591 -15.25 -9.12 51.53
N VAL A 592 -13.92 -9.06 51.65
CA VAL A 592 -12.99 -9.30 50.55
C VAL A 592 -12.78 -10.82 50.44
N GLU A 593 -13.13 -11.40 49.30
CA GLU A 593 -12.84 -12.81 49.04
C GLU A 593 -11.31 -12.98 48.85
N ARG A 594 -10.68 -13.69 49.79
CA ARG A 594 -9.22 -13.95 49.80
C ARG A 594 -8.85 -14.84 48.61
N VAL A 595 -8.21 -14.24 47.62
CA VAL A 595 -7.47 -14.97 46.59
C VAL A 595 -6.25 -15.65 47.24
N ARG A 596 -6.11 -16.97 47.10
CA ARG A 596 -4.93 -17.70 47.61
C ARG A 596 -3.65 -17.25 46.89
N PRO A 597 -2.52 -17.12 47.61
CA PRO A 597 -1.19 -17.02 47.00
C PRO A 597 -0.96 -18.18 46.00
N ASN A 598 -0.19 -17.93 44.94
CA ASN A 598 0.28 -18.94 43.98
C ASN A 598 -0.77 -19.63 43.08
N THR A 599 -1.91 -19.00 42.80
CA THR A 599 -2.74 -19.44 41.66
C THR A 599 -2.40 -18.62 40.42
N PRO A 600 -2.36 -19.19 39.20
CA PRO A 600 -2.29 -18.42 37.96
C PRO A 600 -3.47 -17.43 37.87
N ALA A 601 -3.19 -16.16 37.59
CA ALA A 601 -4.21 -15.13 37.44
C ALA A 601 -4.48 -14.88 35.96
N ARG A 602 -5.75 -14.88 35.54
CA ARG A 602 -6.14 -14.42 34.21
C ARG A 602 -6.25 -12.90 34.24
N LEU A 603 -5.39 -12.20 33.49
CA LEU A 603 -5.58 -10.76 33.25
C LEU A 603 -6.60 -10.57 32.11
N ARG A 604 -7.43 -9.52 32.16
CA ARG A 604 -8.30 -9.11 31.05
C ARG A 604 -7.76 -7.85 30.37
N CYS A 605 -8.39 -7.52 29.25
CA CYS A 605 -8.12 -6.33 28.48
C CYS A 605 -8.41 -5.08 29.30
N GLY A 606 -7.41 -4.22 29.51
CA GLY A 606 -7.53 -3.02 30.36
C GLY A 606 -7.06 -3.20 31.80
N ASP A 607 -6.50 -4.35 32.14
CA ASP A 607 -5.84 -4.55 33.42
C ASP A 607 -4.59 -3.67 33.54
N ILE A 608 -4.25 -3.32 34.78
CA ILE A 608 -3.13 -2.44 35.11
C ILE A 608 -2.09 -3.23 35.91
N LEU A 609 -0.83 -3.21 35.45
CA LEU A 609 0.31 -3.81 36.13
C LEU A 609 1.10 -2.76 36.91
N VAL A 610 1.64 -3.16 38.06
CA VAL A 610 2.43 -2.31 38.98
C VAL A 610 3.92 -2.60 38.81
N LEU A 611 4.74 -1.58 38.52
CA LEU A 611 6.19 -1.72 38.27
C LEU A 611 7.05 -1.01 39.33
N THR A 612 8.13 -1.66 39.78
CA THR A 612 9.07 -1.13 40.80
C THR A 612 10.44 -0.78 40.18
N PRO A 613 11.24 0.13 40.81
CA PRO A 613 12.56 0.53 40.28
C PRO A 613 13.58 -0.61 40.14
N LEU A 614 13.33 -1.78 40.74
CA LEU A 614 14.22 -2.94 40.73
C LEU A 614 13.86 -4.00 39.68
N THR A 615 12.93 -3.73 38.76
CA THR A 615 12.65 -4.65 37.64
C THR A 615 13.76 -4.58 36.58
N ARG A 616 14.93 -5.16 36.88
CA ARG A 616 15.80 -5.79 35.89
C ARG A 616 15.62 -7.29 36.06
N LEU A 617 14.74 -7.89 35.27
CA LEU A 617 14.73 -9.33 35.12
C LEU A 617 16.05 -9.72 34.44
N ARG A 618 16.89 -10.46 35.16
CA ARG A 618 18.03 -11.15 34.57
C ARG A 618 17.46 -12.32 33.76
N ALA A 619 17.68 -12.29 32.45
CA ALA A 619 17.56 -13.46 31.60
C ALA A 619 18.53 -14.55 32.11
N VAL A 620 18.02 -15.77 32.26
CA VAL A 620 18.80 -17.01 32.18
C VAL A 620 18.30 -17.76 30.97
#